data_AF-A0A4V1J8Y7-F1
#
_entry.id   AF-A0A4V1J8Y7-F1
#
_cell.length_a   1.000
_cell.length_b   1.000
_cell.length_c   1.000
_cell.angle_alpha   90.00
_cell.angle_beta   90.00
_cell.angle_gamma   90.00
#
_symmetry.space_group_name_H-M   'P 1'
#
loop_
_entity.id
_entity.type
_entity.pdbx_description
1 polymer ?
#
loop_
_entity_poly.entity_id
_entity_poly.type
_entity_poly.pdbx_seq_one_letter_code
_entity_poly.pdbx_strand_id
1 'polypeptide(L)' 'MARVDGKHVKIGHIVGFKSDVEQCGKITKIEGQRLTLEALDSDHGFHGDYIGGNQYHCVLASDCWLED' A
#
# COMPACT_ATOMS: atom_id res chain seq x y z
N MET A 1 6.54 4.59 -13.48
CA MET A 1 6.63 3.15 -13.17
C MET A 1 7.24 3.06 -11.79
N ALA A 2 6.61 2.33 -10.87
CA ALA A 2 7.12 2.18 -9.51
C ALA A 2 7.88 0.87 -9.34
N ARG A 3 8.83 0.87 -8.41
CA ARG A 3 9.60 -0.31 -8.01
C ARG A 3 9.53 -0.51 -6.50
N VAL A 4 9.23 -1.74 -6.09
CA VAL A 4 9.24 -2.23 -4.71
C VAL A 4 10.24 -3.37 -4.67
N ASP A 5 11.21 -3.33 -3.76
CA ASP A 5 12.34 -4.28 -3.70
C ASP A 5 13.07 -4.51 -5.03
N GLY A 6 13.23 -3.44 -5.81
CA GLY A 6 13.87 -3.49 -7.13
C GLY A 6 13.04 -4.16 -8.23
N LYS A 7 11.87 -4.73 -7.92
CA LYS A 7 10.95 -5.33 -8.88
C LYS A 7 9.88 -4.32 -9.31
N HIS A 8 9.44 -4.40 -10.56
CA HIS A 8 8.36 -3.55 -11.06
C HIS A 8 7.02 -4.03 -10.50
N VAL A 9 6.23 -3.09 -9.99
CA VAL A 9 4.86 -3.34 -9.54
C VAL A 9 3.84 -2.74 -10.49
N LYS A 10 2.62 -3.28 -10.44
CA LYS A 10 1.49 -2.87 -11.28
C LYS A 10 0.25 -2.67 -10.41
N ILE A 11 -0.73 -1.94 -10.94
CA ILE A 11 -2.06 -1.86 -10.35
C ILE A 11 -2.61 -3.29 -10.17
N GLY A 12 -3.17 -3.57 -9.00
CA GLY A 12 -3.67 -4.88 -8.59
C GLY A 12 -2.68 -5.71 -7.77
N HIS A 13 -1.38 -5.40 -7.76
CA HIS A 13 -0.45 -6.05 -6.84
C HIS A 13 -0.74 -5.65 -5.39
N ILE A 14 -0.54 -6.59 -4.47
CA ILE A 14 -0.56 -6.35 -3.03
C ILE A 14 0.87 -6.05 -2.59
N VAL A 15 1.02 -5.06 -1.73
CA VAL A 15 2.29 -4.71 -1.09
C VAL A 15 2.08 -4.55 0.41
N GLY A 16 3.07 -4.96 1.18
CA GLY A 16 3.16 -4.63 2.60
C GLY A 16 3.73 -3.23 2.77
N PHE A 17 3.31 -2.53 3.81
CA PHE A 17 3.85 -1.24 4.23
C PHE A 17 3.68 -1.07 5.74
N LYS A 18 4.37 -0.09 6.31
CA LYS A 18 4.25 0.24 7.73
C LYS A 18 3.79 1.68 7.91
N SER A 19 2.73 1.86 8.69
CA SER A 19 2.33 3.14 9.25
C SER A 19 2.45 3.06 10.78
N ASP A 20 1.36 3.07 11.54
CA ASP A 20 1.41 2.73 12.98
C ASP A 20 1.70 1.25 13.21
N VAL A 21 1.14 0.41 12.33
CA VAL A 21 1.31 -1.05 12.30
C VAL A 21 1.68 -1.51 10.90
N GLU A 22 2.28 -2.69 10.82
CA GLU A 22 2.54 -3.39 9.55
C GLU A 22 1.22 -3.94 9.01
N GLN A 23 0.95 -3.65 7.74
CA GLN A 23 -0.29 -4.05 7.08
C GLN A 23 -0.11 -4.03 5.55
N CYS A 24 -1.10 -4.55 4.84
CA CYS A 24 -1.03 -4.73 3.40
C CYS A 24 -2.11 -3.93 2.69
N GLY A 25 -1.84 -3.53 1.45
CA GLY A 25 -2.81 -2.87 0.60
C GLY A 25 -2.62 -3.21 -0.88
N LYS A 26 -3.72 -3.14 -1.64
CA LYS A 26 -3.74 -3.39 -3.08
C LYS A 26 -3.48 -2.08 -3.83
N ILE A 27 -2.52 -2.06 -4.74
CA ILE A 27 -2.20 -0.87 -5.54
C ILE A 27 -3.37 -0.54 -6.47
N THR A 28 -3.96 0.64 -6.34
CA THR A 28 -5.04 1.14 -7.21
C THR A 28 -4.57 2.27 -8.14
N LYS A 29 -3.48 2.97 -7.79
CA LYS A 29 -2.89 4.04 -8.60
C LYS A 29 -1.38 4.10 -8.45
N ILE A 30 -0.68 4.46 -9.52
CA ILE A 30 0.78 4.67 -9.54
C ILE A 30 1.08 6.04 -10.14
N GLU A 31 1.71 6.92 -9.36
CA GLU A 31 2.15 8.26 -9.77
C GLU A 31 3.65 8.41 -9.50
N GLY A 32 4.47 8.13 -10.52
CA GLY A 32 5.92 8.04 -10.34
C GLY A 32 6.29 6.88 -9.40
N GLN A 33 6.83 7.23 -8.22
CA GLN A 33 7.15 6.30 -7.13
C GLN A 33 6.08 6.27 -6.03
N ARG A 34 5.02 7.09 -6.12
CA ARG A 34 3.92 7.08 -5.14
C ARG A 34 2.88 6.04 -5.53
N LEU A 35 2.46 5.24 -4.57
CA LEU A 35 1.44 4.21 -4.69
C LEU A 35 0.20 4.66 -3.90
N THR A 36 -0.97 4.62 -4.53
CA THR A 36 -2.23 4.63 -3.77
C THR A 36 -2.61 3.18 -3.52
N LEU A 37 -2.77 2.85 -2.24
CA LEU A 37 -3.18 1.54 -1.76
C LEU A 37 -4.64 1.59 -1.33
N GLU A 38 -5.36 0.52 -1.62
CA GLU A 38 -6.68 0.21 -1.08
C GLU A 38 -6.54 -0.85 0.01
N ALA A 39 -7.27 -0.68 1.11
CA ALA A 39 -7.31 -1.67 2.17
C ALA A 39 -7.86 -3.01 1.65
N LEU A 40 -7.34 -4.13 2.19
CA LEU A 40 -7.83 -5.45 1.82
C LEU A 40 -9.16 -5.80 2.51
N ASP A 41 -9.42 -5.17 3.64
CA ASP A 41 -10.69 -5.24 4.37
C ASP A 41 -11.55 -4.03 4.03
N SER A 42 -12.58 -4.24 3.19
CA SER A 42 -13.49 -3.18 2.75
C SER A 42 -14.42 -2.67 3.86
N ASP A 43 -14.67 -3.48 4.89
CA ASP A 43 -15.61 -3.13 5.96
C ASP A 43 -14.93 -2.30 7.05
N HIS A 44 -13.63 -2.51 7.26
CA HIS A 44 -12.87 -1.86 8.35
C HIS A 44 -11.76 -0.92 7.88
N GLY A 45 -11.26 -1.05 6.66
CA GLY A 45 -10.18 -0.20 6.12
C GLY A 45 -8.81 -0.55 6.72
N PHE A 46 -7.88 0.40 6.67
CA PHE A 46 -6.57 0.26 7.30
C PHE A 46 -6.66 0.34 8.83
N HIS A 47 -5.66 -0.20 9.51
CA HIS A 47 -5.54 -0.19 10.98
C HIS A 47 -4.51 0.86 11.45
N GLY A 48 -4.56 1.18 12.74
CA GLY A 48 -3.70 2.17 13.39
C GLY A 48 -4.44 3.44 13.78
N ASP A 49 -3.84 4.28 14.60
CA ASP A 49 -4.45 5.53 15.07
C ASP A 49 -4.36 6.65 14.02
N TYR A 50 -3.36 6.59 13.13
CA TYR A 50 -3.12 7.58 12.10
C TYR A 50 -3.99 7.38 10.86
N ILE A 51 -4.13 6.14 10.38
CA ILE A 51 -4.90 5.80 9.17
C ILE A 51 -6.06 4.84 9.41
N GLY A 52 -6.37 4.54 10.67
CA GLY A 52 -7.48 3.67 11.06
C GLY A 52 -8.80 4.03 10.39
N GLY A 53 -9.44 3.06 9.75
CA GLY A 53 -10.73 3.24 9.08
C GLY A 53 -10.66 3.77 7.65
N ASN A 54 -9.50 4.26 7.20
CA ASN A 54 -9.37 4.77 5.83
C ASN A 54 -9.31 3.61 4.83
N GLN A 55 -10.08 3.74 3.75
CA GLN A 55 -10.08 2.76 2.64
C GLN A 55 -8.89 2.93 1.70
N TYR A 56 -8.33 4.14 1.63
CA TYR A 56 -7.22 4.46 0.72
C TYR A 56 -6.10 5.20 1.46
N HIS A 57 -4.86 4.89 1.10
CA HIS A 57 -3.67 5.55 1.64
C HIS A 57 -2.59 5.70 0.56
N CYS A 58 -1.78 6.75 0.65
CA CYS A 58 -0.67 6.99 -0.28
C CYS A 58 0.66 6.74 0.41
N VAL A 59 1.49 5.89 -0.18
CA VAL A 59 2.82 5.53 0.33
C VAL A 59 3.85 5.59 -0.79
N LEU A 60 5.13 5.77 -0.45
CA LEU A 60 6.20 5.64 -1.44
C LEU A 60 6.53 4.18 -1.66
N ALA A 61 6.81 3.81 -2.91
CA ALA A 61 7.21 2.44 -3.25
C ALA A 61 8.51 1.99 -2.55
N SER A 62 9.35 2.94 -2.09
CA SER A 62 10.54 2.67 -1.27
C SER A 62 10.22 2.21 0.15
N ASP A 63 9.01 2.49 0.63
CA ASP A 63 8.56 2.18 1.98
C ASP A 63 7.64 0.94 1.99
N CYS A 64 7.56 0.26 0.85
CA CYS A 64 6.81 -0.97 0.66
C CYS A 64 7.75 -2.15 0.48
N TRP A 65 7.22 -3.35 0.71
CA TRP A 65 7.83 -4.61 0.31
C TRP A 65 6.80 -5.48 -0.41
N LEU A 66 7.28 -6.46 -1.18
CA LEU A 66 6.40 -7.45 -1.80
C LEU A 66 6.04 -8.52 -0.76
N GLU A 67 4.74 -8.73 -0.57
CA GLU A 67 4.23 -9.89 0.15
C GLU A 67 4.22 -11.10 -0.81
N ASP A 68 4.75 -12.23 -0.35
CA ASP A 68 4.82 -13.51 -1.08
C ASP A 68 3.46 -14.25 -1.09
#